data_AF-A0A174LGQ7-F1
#
_entry.id   AF-A0A174LGQ7-F1
#
_cell.length_a   1.000
_cell.length_b   1.000
_cell.length_c   1.000
_cell.angle_alpha   90.00
_cell.angle_beta   90.00
_cell.angle_gamma   90.00
#
_symmetry.space_group_name_H-M   'P 1'
#
loop_
_entity.id
_entity.type
_entity.pdbx_description
1 polymer ?
#
loop_
_entity_poly.entity_id
_entity_poly.type
_entity_poly.pdbx_seq_one_letter_code
_entity_poly.pdbx_strand_id
1 'polypeptide(L)'
;MDGNTRICKKCLLREMDEAGFFQNMYDYIARIPADDKTPEEEYERRLSICKECEKLLSGMCRMCGCYVEMRAAITLRDCPGKKW
;
A
#
# COMPACT_ATOMS: atom_id res chain seq x y z
N MET A 1 35.34 -10.12 -24.56
CA MET A 1 35.59 -9.42 -23.29
C MET A 1 34.73 -8.18 -23.25
N ASP A 2 33.91 -7.86 -22.27
CA ASP A 2 33.28 -8.61 -21.20
C ASP A 2 32.11 -7.72 -20.78
N GLY A 3 30.94 -8.33 -20.61
CA GLY A 3 29.75 -7.63 -20.14
C GLY A 3 28.70 -8.60 -19.66
N ASN A 4 29.13 -9.77 -19.15
CA ASN A 4 28.29 -10.72 -18.45
C ASN A 4 27.75 -10.07 -17.17
N THR A 5 26.71 -9.26 -17.33
CA THR A 5 25.96 -8.73 -16.19
C THR A 5 24.72 -9.58 -16.04
N ARG A 6 24.83 -10.69 -15.28
CA ARG A 6 23.64 -11.39 -14.79
C ARG A 6 23.06 -10.57 -13.65
N ILE A 7 22.02 -9.77 -13.94
CA ILE A 7 21.31 -8.98 -12.94
C ILE A 7 20.35 -9.90 -12.16
N CYS A 8 20.77 -10.36 -10.99
CA CYS A 8 19.87 -10.92 -9.99
C CYS A 8 19.45 -9.80 -9.02
N LYS A 9 18.15 -9.53 -8.87
CA LYS A 9 17.65 -8.46 -7.98
C LYS A 9 17.45 -8.91 -6.51
N LYS A 10 17.53 -10.22 -6.20
CA LYS A 10 16.90 -10.90 -5.04
C LYS A 10 15.43 -10.48 -4.83
N CYS A 11 14.65 -11.29 -4.12
CA CYS A 11 13.21 -11.04 -3.86
C CYS A 11 13.09 -9.90 -2.83
N LEU A 12 11.98 -9.17 -2.69
CA LEU A 12 11.78 -8.25 -1.54
C LEU A 12 10.29 -7.96 -1.30
N LEU A 13 9.78 -8.33 -0.11
CA LEU A 13 8.64 -7.73 0.61
C LEU A 13 8.24 -8.39 1.98
N ARG A 14 8.88 -9.38 2.58
CA ARG A 14 10.28 -9.65 2.89
C ARG A 14 10.60 -11.05 2.35
N GLU A 15 10.39 -11.23 1.04
CA GLU A 15 10.70 -12.46 0.28
C GLU A 15 9.83 -13.69 0.66
N MET A 16 8.62 -13.47 1.20
CA MET A 16 7.93 -14.37 2.15
C MET A 16 6.45 -14.63 1.87
N ASP A 17 5.95 -15.78 2.39
CA ASP A 17 4.55 -16.26 2.47
C ASP A 17 3.49 -15.14 2.32
N GLU A 18 2.76 -15.16 1.19
CA GLU A 18 1.74 -14.16 0.84
C GLU A 18 0.64 -14.06 1.90
N ALA A 19 0.28 -15.17 2.55
CA ALA A 19 -0.72 -15.15 3.62
C ALA A 19 -0.23 -14.37 4.85
N GLY A 20 1.03 -14.58 5.23
CA GLY A 20 1.70 -13.80 6.26
C GLY A 20 1.87 -12.33 5.90
N PHE A 21 2.03 -12.00 4.61
CA PHE A 21 2.19 -10.60 4.19
C PHE A 21 0.94 -9.75 4.43
N PHE A 22 -0.23 -10.21 3.99
CA PHE A 22 -1.48 -9.49 4.22
C PHE A 22 -1.79 -9.36 5.71
N GLN A 23 -1.53 -10.40 6.50
CA GLN A 23 -1.72 -10.30 7.95
C GLN A 23 -0.79 -9.28 8.60
N ASN A 24 0.48 -9.24 8.22
CA ASN A 24 1.40 -8.22 8.73
C ASN A 24 0.95 -6.79 8.35
N MET A 25 0.31 -6.60 7.18
CA MET A 25 -0.24 -5.31 6.78
C MET A 25 -1.44 -4.90 7.65
N TYR A 26 -2.40 -5.80 7.86
CA TYR A 26 -3.55 -5.51 8.71
C TYR A 26 -3.16 -5.32 10.17
N ASP A 27 -2.21 -6.10 10.69
CA ASP A 27 -1.63 -5.92 12.02
C ASP A 27 -0.97 -4.54 12.15
N TYR A 28 -0.27 -4.09 11.11
CA TYR A 28 0.30 -2.75 11.09
C TYR A 28 -0.80 -1.69 11.16
N ILE A 29 -1.83 -1.79 10.31
CA ILE A 29 -2.98 -0.86 10.29
C ILE A 29 -3.71 -0.86 11.65
N ALA A 30 -3.84 -2.02 12.30
CA ALA A 30 -4.44 -2.16 13.61
C ALA A 30 -3.63 -1.44 14.70
N ARG A 31 -2.30 -1.39 14.57
CA ARG A 31 -1.37 -0.79 15.54
C ARG A 31 -1.04 0.69 15.27
N ILE A 32 -1.59 1.30 14.21
CA ILE A 32 -1.41 2.75 13.98
C ILE A 32 -1.99 3.50 15.20
N PRO A 33 -1.23 4.42 15.83
CA PRO A 33 -1.74 5.26 16.91
C PRO A 33 -3.01 5.99 16.49
N ALA A 34 -3.97 6.15 17.41
CA ALA A 34 -5.27 6.76 17.08
C ALA A 34 -5.13 8.15 16.45
N ASP A 35 -4.18 8.96 16.90
CA ASP A 35 -3.92 10.31 16.38
C ASP A 35 -3.40 10.30 14.93
N ASP A 36 -2.72 9.22 14.53
CA ASP A 36 -2.19 9.04 13.17
C ASP A 36 -3.13 8.21 12.28
N LYS A 37 -4.13 7.54 12.88
CA LYS A 37 -5.04 6.64 12.18
C LYS A 37 -6.24 7.38 11.65
N THR A 38 -6.51 7.17 10.38
CA THR A 38 -7.70 7.72 9.73
C THR A 38 -8.96 7.15 10.40
N PRO A 39 -9.95 7.98 10.77
CA PRO A 39 -11.25 7.50 11.26
C PRO A 39 -11.90 6.52 10.29
N GLU A 40 -12.63 5.53 10.81
CA GLU A 40 -13.18 4.41 10.02
C GLU A 40 -14.06 4.88 8.84
N GLU A 41 -14.92 5.87 9.06
CA GLU A 41 -15.77 6.45 8.01
C GLU A 41 -14.94 7.05 6.86
N GLU A 42 -13.90 7.82 7.19
CA GLU A 42 -13.01 8.43 6.20
C GLU A 42 -12.13 7.38 5.52
N TYR A 43 -11.72 6.34 6.26
CA TYR A 43 -10.96 5.22 5.71
C TYR A 43 -11.77 4.49 4.64
N GLU A 44 -13.01 4.12 4.92
CA GLU A 44 -13.90 3.47 3.96
C GLU A 44 -14.21 4.38 2.76
N ARG A 45 -14.38 5.69 2.97
CA ARG A 45 -14.55 6.68 1.90
C ARG A 45 -13.32 6.73 0.98
N ARG A 46 -12.11 6.75 1.54
CA ARG A 46 -10.86 6.74 0.75
C ARG A 46 -10.73 5.45 -0.06
N LEU A 47 -11.11 4.31 0.52
CA LEU A 47 -11.09 3.02 -0.16
C LEU A 47 -12.13 2.89 -1.28
N SER A 48 -13.34 3.43 -1.11
CA SER A 48 -14.35 3.43 -2.17
C SER A 48 -13.86 4.20 -3.39
N ILE A 49 -13.22 5.36 -3.19
CA ILE A 49 -12.59 6.14 -4.26
C ILE A 49 -11.44 5.36 -4.94
N CYS A 50 -10.65 4.61 -4.16
CA CYS A 50 -9.60 3.76 -4.72
C CYS A 50 -10.16 2.59 -5.54
N LYS A 51 -11.27 1.96 -5.13
CA LYS A 51 -11.95 0.87 -5.84
C LYS A 51 -12.42 1.29 -7.24
N GLU A 52 -12.80 2.55 -7.41
CA GLU A 52 -13.22 3.13 -8.70
C GLU A 52 -12.04 3.73 -9.50
N CYS A 53 -10.83 3.74 -8.94
CA CYS A 53 -9.69 4.40 -9.56
C CYS A 53 -8.97 3.50 -10.58
N GLU A 54 -8.86 3.97 -11.82
CA GLU A 54 -8.11 3.31 -12.91
C GLU A 54 -6.63 3.01 -12.59
N LYS A 55 -6.07 3.64 -11.57
CA LYS A 55 -4.68 3.44 -11.13
C LYS A 55 -4.54 2.32 -10.10
N LEU A 56 -5.63 1.74 -9.58
CA LEU A 56 -5.58 0.59 -8.68
C LEU A 56 -5.18 -0.67 -9.44
N LEU A 57 -4.21 -1.43 -8.92
CA LEU A 57 -3.82 -2.74 -9.43
C LEU A 57 -3.37 -3.63 -8.25
N SER A 58 -4.07 -4.75 -8.04
CA SER A 58 -3.76 -5.74 -6.99
C SER A 58 -3.53 -5.11 -5.60
N GLY A 59 -4.42 -4.20 -5.18
CA GLY A 59 -4.33 -3.51 -3.89
C GLY A 59 -3.29 -2.38 -3.84
N MET A 60 -2.53 -2.15 -4.91
CA MET A 60 -1.51 -1.10 -5.00
C MET A 60 -1.95 0.04 -5.91
N CYS A 61 -1.57 1.27 -5.56
CA CYS A 61 -1.74 2.43 -6.42
C CYS A 61 -0.57 2.53 -7.41
N ARG A 62 -0.85 2.47 -8.71
CA ARG A 62 0.18 2.59 -9.76
C ARG A 62 0.83 3.97 -9.89
N MET A 63 0.29 5.01 -9.23
CA MET A 63 0.92 6.34 -9.24
C MET A 63 2.05 6.47 -8.21
N CYS A 64 1.89 5.88 -7.03
CA CYS A 64 2.89 5.99 -5.96
C CYS A 64 3.53 4.66 -5.55
N GLY A 65 3.02 3.52 -6.02
CA GLY A 65 3.50 2.19 -5.67
C GLY A 65 3.11 1.69 -4.27
N CYS A 66 2.30 2.42 -3.50
CA CYS A 66 1.87 2.00 -2.17
C CYS A 66 0.60 1.15 -2.19
N TYR A 67 0.43 0.27 -1.19
CA TYR A 67 -0.86 -0.35 -0.90
C TYR A 67 -1.89 0.70 -0.50
N VAL A 68 -3.08 0.63 -1.10
CA VAL A 68 -4.11 1.65 -0.91
C VAL A 68 -4.70 1.64 0.49
N GLU A 69 -4.84 0.45 1.10
CA GLU A 69 -5.29 0.26 2.48
C GLU A 69 -4.32 0.88 3.48
N MET A 70 -3.02 0.57 3.35
CA MET A 70 -2.00 1.17 4.23
C MET A 70 -1.96 2.70 4.09
N ARG A 71 -2.06 3.23 2.86
CA ARG A 71 -2.02 4.67 2.62
C ARG A 71 -3.30 5.36 3.12
N ALA A 72 -4.46 4.77 2.91
CA ALA A 72 -5.74 5.33 3.36
C ALA A 72 -5.85 5.35 4.89
N ALA A 73 -5.24 4.38 5.58
CA ALA A 73 -5.29 4.23 7.03
C ALA A 73 -4.49 5.28 7.83
N ILE A 74 -3.61 6.05 7.17
CA ILE A 74 -2.78 7.08 7.82
C ILE A 74 -3.37 8.46 7.51
N THR A 75 -3.74 9.22 8.55
CA THR A 75 -4.39 10.54 8.42
C THR A 75 -3.57 11.53 7.62
N LEU A 76 -2.26 11.59 7.87
CA LEU A 76 -1.31 12.51 7.23
C LEU A 76 -1.00 12.21 5.75
N ARG A 77 -1.54 11.11 5.20
CA ARG A 77 -1.29 10.73 3.81
C ARG A 77 -2.43 11.19 2.93
N ASP A 78 -2.06 11.72 1.77
CA ASP A 78 -3.00 12.08 0.71
C ASP A 78 -2.96 11.08 -0.45
N CYS A 79 -4.02 11.11 -1.26
CA CYS A 79 -4.02 10.55 -2.59
C CYS A 79 -2.98 11.27 -3.48
N PRO A 80 -2.05 10.56 -4.14
CA PRO A 80 -1.12 11.19 -5.09
C PRO A 80 -1.82 11.87 -6.27
N GLY A 81 -3.04 11.43 -6.61
CA GLY A 81 -3.89 12.06 -7.62
C GLY A 81 -4.93 13.03 -7.07
N LYS A 82 -4.84 13.38 -5.77
CA LYS A 82 -5.72 14.33 -5.09
C LYS A 82 -7.22 14.06 -5.27
N LYS A 83 -7.60 12.77 -5.32
CA LYS A 83 -9.02 12.33 -5.39
C LYS A 83 -9.69 12.25 -4.02
N TRP A 84 -8.88 12.22 -2.96
CA TRP A 84 -9.27 12.26 -1.56
C TRP A 84 -8.12 12.82 -0.75
#